data_AF-A0A8J4U9B2-F1
#
_entry.id   AF-A0A8J4U9B2-F1
#
_cell.length_a   1.000
_cell.length_b   1.000
_cell.length_c   1.000
_cell.angle_alpha   90.00
_cell.angle_beta   90.00
_cell.angle_gamma   90.00
#
_symmetry.space_group_name_H-M   'P 1'
#
loop_
_entity.id
_entity.type
_entity.pdbx_description
1 polymer ?
#
loop_
_entity_poly.entity_id
_entity_poly.type
_entity_poly.pdbx_seq_one_letter_code
_entity_poly.pdbx_strand_id
1 'polypeptide(L)'
;MSLTRSLLCGDDVLKSLVAQHVSSELCVSLIELLLSNSQDYVTSVRSDSSSRLSHTCGETVLKTLELMSQLKQHVADMETCFYRMLQDQRVVTPLSQALTSQHRERVHTALRVLFEAAPLPDFPAVILGESIAANNAYRQREDKLNAQEDGVVPAKNFTVSSAAPDNPSRQSIDSLIEKLQSGVQEQMKDVHMSEIIDVYEQKLSALASKEGRLQDLLEAKALALSQADRLIAQYRCQRAQAEAEARKLASLLKDTEKRKEELQAELSEQVMEVEKLKSDSQQLLQHNSRLQTVSDEHQNLKSTYNQLLNRYNKGESMLKELQAAHISLTQQAETLKKSNEGLKLQQERLSSELQQKEEKISGMEADLQEKRDTIADLQAEVGRQEEQAGEMEENINTLRKELARTEQARKDASIK
;
A
#
# COMPACT_ATOMS: atom_id res chain seq x y z
N MET A 1 14.27 19.53 24.38
CA MET A 1 12.99 20.18 24.04
C MET A 1 13.13 20.79 22.64
N SER A 2 12.84 20.01 21.59
CA SER A 2 12.97 20.46 20.19
C SER A 2 11.70 21.22 19.81
N LEU A 3 11.73 22.54 19.94
CA LEU A 3 10.66 23.44 19.51
C LEU A 3 10.64 23.53 17.98
N THR A 4 9.43 23.73 17.44
CA THR A 4 9.10 24.07 16.04
C THR A 4 8.78 22.92 15.05
N ARG A 5 7.87 22.01 15.43
CA ARG A 5 6.71 21.79 14.54
C ARG A 5 6.03 23.17 14.45
N SER A 6 5.71 23.70 13.26
CA SER A 6 4.91 24.93 13.17
C SER A 6 3.72 24.75 14.11
N LEU A 7 3.68 25.51 15.23
CA LEU A 7 2.81 25.22 16.37
C LEU A 7 1.32 25.11 15.98
N LEU A 8 0.98 25.73 14.84
CA LEU A 8 -0.34 25.78 14.22
C LEU A 8 -0.70 24.52 13.40
N CYS A 9 0.26 23.68 13.03
CA CYS A 9 0.05 22.46 12.23
C CYS A 9 0.53 21.19 12.95
N GLY A 10 0.80 21.29 14.26
CA GLY A 10 1.18 20.16 15.10
C GLY A 10 0.01 19.34 15.66
N ASP A 11 -1.19 19.91 15.64
CA ASP A 11 -2.48 19.34 16.06
C ASP A 11 -3.43 19.32 14.85
N ASP A 12 -4.09 18.20 14.60
CA ASP A 12 -4.97 18.00 13.44
C ASP A 12 -6.17 18.97 13.44
N VAL A 13 -6.63 19.39 14.61
CA VAL A 13 -7.72 20.37 14.73
C VAL A 13 -7.25 21.74 14.26
N LEU A 14 -6.09 22.22 14.72
CA LEU A 14 -5.51 23.51 14.30
C LEU A 14 -5.11 23.48 12.83
N LYS A 15 -4.60 22.35 12.34
CA LYS A 15 -4.25 22.14 10.94
C LYS A 15 -5.48 22.28 10.02
N SER A 16 -6.62 21.73 10.43
CA SER A 16 -7.88 21.87 9.69
C SER A 16 -8.37 23.32 9.64
N LEU A 17 -8.21 24.07 10.73
CA LEU A 17 -8.59 25.49 10.80
C LEU A 17 -7.69 26.35 9.89
N VAL A 18 -6.38 26.09 9.89
CA VAL A 18 -5.44 26.79 8.99
C VAL A 18 -5.75 26.48 7.52
N ALA A 19 -6.10 25.23 7.19
CA ALA A 19 -6.47 24.83 5.83
C ALA A 19 -7.73 25.55 5.32
N GLN A 20 -8.63 26.00 6.20
CA GLN A 20 -9.81 26.79 5.80
C GLN A 20 -9.47 28.24 5.42
N HIS A 21 -8.32 28.76 5.88
CA HIS A 21 -7.95 30.17 5.70
C HIS A 21 -6.76 30.39 4.75
N VAL A 22 -6.04 29.34 4.38
CA VAL A 22 -4.88 29.41 3.49
C VAL A 22 -5.22 28.75 2.15
N SER A 23 -5.18 29.54 1.06
CA SER A 23 -5.34 29.03 -0.31
C SER A 23 -3.99 28.75 -0.98
N SER A 24 -3.98 27.84 -1.95
CA SER A 24 -2.81 27.54 -2.78
C SER A 24 -2.34 28.76 -3.58
N GLU A 25 -3.27 29.56 -4.11
CA GLU A 25 -3.00 30.81 -4.83
C GLU A 25 -2.27 31.86 -3.99
N LEU A 26 -2.64 32.00 -2.71
CA LEU A 26 -1.99 32.93 -1.79
C LEU A 26 -0.53 32.53 -1.55
N CYS A 27 -0.27 31.25 -1.29
CA CYS A 27 1.08 30.73 -1.08
C CYS A 27 1.95 30.90 -2.33
N VAL A 28 1.42 30.58 -3.51
CA VAL A 28 2.15 30.74 -4.78
C VAL A 28 2.46 32.21 -5.04
N SER A 29 1.47 33.10 -4.93
CA SER A 29 1.66 34.54 -5.15
C SER A 29 2.70 35.14 -4.20
N LEU A 30 2.70 34.70 -2.94
CA LEU A 30 3.69 35.13 -1.95
C LEU A 30 5.09 34.63 -2.29
N ILE A 31 5.23 33.37 -2.68
CA ILE A 31 6.52 32.79 -3.09
C ILE A 31 7.06 33.49 -4.34
N GLU A 32 6.22 33.69 -5.36
CA GLU A 32 6.61 34.38 -6.60
C GLU A 32 7.05 35.82 -6.34
N LEU A 33 6.33 36.55 -5.49
CA LEU A 33 6.69 37.91 -5.08
C LEU A 33 8.06 37.93 -4.37
N LEU A 34 8.28 37.03 -3.41
CA LEU A 34 9.52 36.97 -2.62
C LEU A 34 10.72 36.52 -3.48
N LEU A 35 10.52 35.57 -4.39
CA LEU A 35 11.56 35.12 -5.31
C LEU A 35 11.93 36.21 -6.32
N SER A 36 10.96 36.95 -6.84
CA SER A 36 11.21 38.07 -7.77
C SER A 36 11.97 39.21 -7.11
N ASN A 37 11.62 39.58 -5.88
CA ASN A 37 12.32 40.60 -5.10
C ASN A 37 13.76 40.18 -4.69
N SER A 38 14.06 38.88 -4.65
CA SER A 38 15.39 38.39 -4.28
C SER A 38 16.43 38.42 -5.41
N GLN A 39 15.99 38.49 -6.67
CA GLN A 39 16.85 38.49 -7.86
C GLN A 39 17.48 39.86 -8.16
N ASP A 40 16.81 40.96 -7.83
CA ASP A 40 17.27 42.33 -8.15
C ASP A 40 18.51 42.79 -7.35
N TYR A 41 18.95 42.01 -6.35
CA TYR A 41 20.06 42.38 -5.46
C TYR A 41 21.38 41.65 -5.74
N VAL A 42 21.43 40.74 -6.71
CA VAL A 42 22.65 39.98 -7.03
C VAL A 42 23.64 40.80 -7.88
N THR A 43 23.16 41.85 -8.57
CA THR A 43 23.94 42.66 -9.53
C THR A 43 24.35 44.05 -9.05
N SER A 44 23.93 44.50 -7.85
CA SER A 44 24.25 45.84 -7.33
C SER A 44 25.17 45.77 -6.12
N VAL A 45 26.10 46.72 -6.02
CA VAL A 45 27.12 46.86 -4.97
C VAL A 45 26.52 46.63 -3.58
N ARG A 46 26.99 45.57 -2.91
CA ARG A 46 26.43 45.04 -1.67
C ARG A 46 26.51 46.07 -0.54
N SER A 47 25.35 46.49 -0.04
CA SER A 47 25.18 47.11 1.27
C SER A 47 24.71 46.05 2.28
N ASP A 48 25.16 46.09 3.53
CA ASP A 48 24.77 45.16 4.61
C ASP A 48 23.25 45.02 4.81
N SER A 49 22.48 46.03 4.41
CA SER A 49 21.01 45.98 4.45
C SER A 49 20.41 45.07 3.36
N SER A 50 21.05 44.98 2.19
CA SER A 50 20.58 44.18 1.04
C SER A 50 20.74 42.67 1.26
N SER A 51 21.80 42.25 1.97
CA SER A 51 22.04 40.84 2.32
C SER A 51 21.05 40.34 3.37
N ARG A 52 20.68 41.18 4.34
CA ARG A 52 19.69 40.85 5.39
C ARG A 52 18.27 40.70 4.84
N LEU A 53 17.89 41.54 3.87
CA LEU A 53 16.58 41.45 3.21
C LEU A 53 16.48 40.19 2.34
N SER A 54 17.51 39.89 1.54
CA SER A 54 17.58 38.66 0.75
C SER A 54 17.49 37.40 1.63
N HIS A 55 18.19 37.40 2.76
CA HIS A 55 18.12 36.31 3.73
C HIS A 55 16.71 36.14 4.32
N THR A 56 16.06 37.23 4.73
CA THR A 56 14.70 37.20 5.28
C THR A 56 13.68 36.70 4.24
N CYS A 57 13.84 37.10 2.97
CA CYS A 57 12.99 36.62 1.88
C CYS A 57 13.17 35.11 1.65
N GLY A 58 14.42 34.63 1.60
CA GLY A 58 14.70 33.20 1.45
C GLY A 58 14.16 32.35 2.60
N GLU A 59 14.27 32.85 3.84
CA GLU A 59 13.69 32.19 5.01
C GLU A 59 12.16 32.14 4.95
N THR A 60 11.52 33.23 4.55
CA THR A 60 10.06 33.29 4.39
C THR A 60 9.59 32.33 3.30
N VAL A 61 10.31 32.23 2.17
CA VAL A 61 10.01 31.26 1.09
C VAL A 61 10.05 29.83 1.63
N LEU A 62 11.09 29.45 2.37
CA LEU A 62 11.22 28.10 2.93
C LEU A 62 10.15 27.79 3.98
N LYS A 63 9.74 28.77 4.79
CA LYS A 63 8.66 28.60 5.76
C LYS A 63 7.30 28.47 5.09
N THR A 64 7.06 29.20 4.00
CA THR A 64 5.85 29.04 3.18
C THR A 64 5.83 27.67 2.50
N LEU A 65 6.95 27.20 1.93
CA LEU A 65 7.06 25.86 1.34
C LEU A 65 6.85 24.76 2.40
N GLU A 66 7.39 24.93 3.61
CA GLU A 66 7.15 24.03 4.74
C GLU A 66 5.66 23.97 5.14
N LEU A 67 4.97 25.12 5.14
CA LEU A 67 3.53 25.19 5.38
C LEU A 67 2.73 24.49 4.27
N MET A 68 3.09 24.70 3.00
CA MET A 68 2.47 24.03 1.86
C MET A 68 2.65 22.51 1.95
N SER A 69 3.85 22.01 2.29
CA SER A 69 4.10 20.57 2.52
C SER A 69 3.20 19.99 3.62
N GLN A 70 2.95 20.75 4.69
CA GLN A 70 2.08 20.30 5.77
C GLN A 70 0.59 20.30 5.38
N LEU A 71 0.16 21.25 4.55
CA LEU A 71 -1.25 21.43 4.14
C LEU A 71 -1.62 20.74 2.81
N LYS A 72 -0.67 20.14 2.09
CA LYS A 72 -0.87 19.60 0.73
C LYS A 72 -2.04 18.63 0.56
N GLN A 73 -2.37 17.86 1.59
CA GLN A 73 -3.50 16.91 1.59
C GLN A 73 -4.85 17.53 1.97
N HIS A 74 -4.86 18.76 2.49
CA HIS A 74 -6.04 19.40 3.10
C HIS A 74 -6.56 20.59 2.28
N VAL A 75 -5.74 21.16 1.39
CA VAL A 75 -6.08 22.31 0.55
C VAL A 75 -6.03 21.89 -0.92
N ALA A 76 -7.09 22.19 -1.67
CA ALA A 76 -7.18 21.86 -3.10
C ALA A 76 -6.04 22.52 -3.90
N ASP A 77 -5.50 21.77 -4.87
CA ASP A 77 -4.39 22.18 -5.76
C ASP A 77 -3.06 22.54 -5.07
N MET A 78 -2.99 22.45 -3.74
CA MET A 78 -1.79 22.79 -2.97
C MET A 78 -0.62 21.86 -3.27
N GLU A 79 -0.88 20.55 -3.42
CA GLU A 79 0.13 19.55 -3.76
C GLU A 79 0.76 19.82 -5.13
N THR A 80 -0.07 20.05 -6.15
CA THR A 80 0.37 20.37 -7.51
C THR A 80 1.18 21.68 -7.54
N CYS A 81 0.70 22.71 -6.86
CA CYS A 81 1.40 24.00 -6.76
C CYS A 81 2.72 23.89 -5.99
N PHE A 82 2.76 23.12 -4.90
CA PHE A 82 3.96 22.87 -4.11
C PHE A 82 5.07 22.24 -4.96
N TYR A 83 4.77 21.15 -5.67
CA TYR A 83 5.77 20.50 -6.53
C TYR A 83 6.21 21.37 -7.72
N ARG A 84 5.30 22.15 -8.30
CA ARG A 84 5.66 23.13 -9.33
C ARG A 84 6.62 24.19 -8.80
N MET A 85 6.42 24.68 -7.59
CA MET A 85 7.33 25.66 -6.96
C MET A 85 8.70 25.06 -6.66
N LEU A 86 8.78 23.79 -6.26
CA LEU A 86 10.06 23.12 -6.00
C LEU A 86 10.91 22.90 -7.26
N GLN A 87 10.28 22.85 -8.43
CA GLN A 87 10.98 22.76 -9.73
C GLN A 87 11.45 24.13 -10.24
N ASP A 88 11.04 25.23 -9.63
CA ASP A 88 11.50 26.56 -10.00
C ASP A 88 12.98 26.76 -9.61
N GLN A 89 13.82 27.08 -10.60
CA GLN A 89 15.25 27.32 -10.39
C GLN A 89 15.53 28.44 -9.39
N ARG A 90 14.62 29.39 -9.20
CA ARG A 90 14.78 30.50 -8.23
C ARG A 90 14.78 30.02 -6.78
N VAL A 91 14.24 28.83 -6.49
CA VAL A 91 14.25 28.22 -5.14
C VAL A 91 15.66 27.77 -4.72
N VAL A 92 16.58 27.59 -5.66
CA VAL A 92 17.96 27.16 -5.39
C VAL A 92 18.70 28.12 -4.45
N THR A 93 18.51 29.43 -4.63
CA THR A 93 19.20 30.44 -3.82
C THR A 93 18.76 30.40 -2.34
N PRO A 94 17.44 30.47 -2.01
CA PRO A 94 16.97 30.25 -0.64
C PRO A 94 17.42 28.92 -0.03
N LEU A 95 17.35 27.83 -0.81
CA LEU A 95 17.65 26.49 -0.33
C LEU A 95 19.13 26.31 -0.01
N SER A 96 20.03 26.78 -0.89
CA SER A 96 21.48 26.73 -0.67
C SER A 96 21.92 27.61 0.50
N GLN A 97 21.30 28.79 0.69
CA GLN A 97 21.58 29.66 1.84
C GLN A 97 21.17 29.01 3.17
N ALA A 98 20.02 28.33 3.20
CA ALA A 98 19.55 27.66 4.40
C ALA A 98 20.31 26.37 4.73
N LEU A 99 20.73 25.60 3.73
CA LEU A 99 21.57 24.40 3.90
C LEU A 99 22.99 24.72 4.41
N THR A 100 23.48 25.92 4.09
CA THR A 100 24.80 26.42 4.52
C THR A 100 24.71 27.37 5.73
N SER A 101 23.58 27.38 6.43
CA SER A 101 23.33 28.20 7.62
C SER A 101 23.93 27.56 8.88
N GLN A 102 24.35 28.40 9.83
CA GLN A 102 24.76 27.95 11.17
C GLN A 102 23.57 27.63 12.08
N HIS A 103 22.36 28.04 11.70
CA HIS A 103 21.15 27.79 12.48
C HIS A 103 20.54 26.42 12.15
N ARG A 104 20.53 25.55 13.16
CA ARG A 104 19.98 24.18 13.08
C ARG A 104 18.57 24.12 12.49
N GLU A 105 17.67 25.02 12.89
CA GLU A 105 16.27 25.02 12.43
C GLU A 105 16.13 25.29 10.93
N ARG A 106 16.97 26.20 10.39
CA ARG A 106 16.99 26.54 8.96
C ARG A 106 17.48 25.36 8.14
N VAL A 107 18.55 24.70 8.59
CA VAL A 107 19.09 23.50 7.93
C VAL A 107 18.07 22.37 7.94
N HIS A 108 17.38 22.11 9.07
CA HIS A 108 16.34 21.07 9.12
C HIS A 108 15.16 21.37 8.20
N THR A 109 14.69 22.62 8.18
CA THR A 109 13.59 23.04 7.29
C THR A 109 13.99 22.83 5.83
N ALA A 110 15.20 23.26 5.46
CA ALA A 110 15.73 23.11 4.12
C ALA A 110 15.94 21.64 3.70
N LEU A 111 16.46 20.79 4.59
CA LEU A 111 16.62 19.36 4.32
C LEU A 111 15.27 18.66 4.10
N ARG A 112 14.24 19.02 4.88
CA ARG A 112 12.90 18.46 4.71
C ARG A 112 12.32 18.81 3.34
N VAL A 113 12.45 20.08 2.94
CA VAL A 113 12.05 20.56 1.61
C VAL A 113 12.87 19.87 0.51
N LEU A 114 14.19 19.74 0.69
CA LEU A 114 15.09 19.10 -0.27
C LEU A 114 14.74 17.62 -0.50
N PHE A 115 14.40 16.86 0.54
CA PHE A 115 14.02 15.46 0.38
C PHE A 115 12.69 15.28 -0.38
N GLU A 116 11.79 16.26 -0.32
CA GLU A 116 10.59 16.26 -1.17
C GLU A 116 10.88 16.73 -2.60
N ALA A 117 11.88 17.59 -2.81
CA ALA A 117 12.23 18.15 -4.11
C ALA A 117 13.16 17.26 -4.95
N ALA A 118 14.11 16.57 -4.30
CA ALA A 118 15.13 15.75 -4.97
C ALA A 118 14.60 14.64 -5.90
N PRO A 119 13.48 13.94 -5.62
CA PRO A 119 12.94 12.93 -6.53
C PRO A 119 12.15 13.51 -7.71
N LEU A 120 11.91 14.83 -7.77
CA LEU A 120 11.13 15.44 -8.84
C LEU A 120 11.93 15.43 -10.16
N PRO A 121 11.25 15.23 -11.31
CA PRO A 121 11.87 15.44 -12.61
C PRO A 121 12.30 16.91 -12.74
N ASP A 122 13.45 17.13 -13.39
CA ASP A 122 14.02 18.46 -13.67
C ASP A 122 14.34 19.32 -12.43
N PHE A 123 14.45 18.72 -11.25
CA PHE A 123 14.97 19.42 -10.07
C PHE A 123 16.41 19.90 -10.32
N PRO A 124 16.74 21.19 -10.09
CA PRO A 124 18.05 21.78 -10.41
C PRO A 124 19.17 21.36 -9.42
N ALA A 125 19.41 20.06 -9.27
CA ALA A 125 20.35 19.48 -8.31
C ALA A 125 21.80 19.93 -8.53
N VAL A 126 22.23 20.04 -9.79
CA VAL A 126 23.60 20.47 -10.15
C VAL A 126 23.84 21.92 -9.73
N ILE A 127 22.93 22.82 -10.09
CA ILE A 127 23.01 24.25 -9.77
C ILE A 127 22.92 24.45 -8.25
N LEU A 128 22.12 23.64 -7.55
CA LEU A 128 22.07 23.62 -6.10
C LEU A 128 23.41 23.22 -5.47
N GLY A 129 24.05 22.16 -5.99
CA GLY A 129 25.38 21.72 -5.54
C GLY A 129 26.44 22.81 -5.72
N GLU A 130 26.45 23.47 -6.88
CA GLU A 130 27.33 24.61 -7.15
C GLU A 130 27.07 25.78 -6.20
N SER A 131 25.80 26.10 -5.96
CA SER A 131 25.38 27.19 -5.05
C SER A 131 25.76 26.91 -3.59
N ILE A 132 25.66 25.65 -3.14
CA ILE A 132 26.10 25.23 -1.80
C ILE A 132 27.62 25.37 -1.67
N ALA A 133 28.38 24.91 -2.68
CA ALA A 133 29.84 25.04 -2.69
C ALA A 133 30.27 26.51 -2.67
N ALA A 134 29.62 27.37 -3.47
CA ALA A 134 29.87 28.80 -3.51
C ALA A 134 29.56 29.50 -2.18
N ASN A 135 28.40 29.20 -1.56
CA ASN A 135 28.02 29.77 -0.26
C ASN A 135 28.98 29.33 0.86
N ASN A 136 29.40 28.05 0.88
CA ASN A 136 30.38 27.56 1.85
C ASN A 136 31.75 28.21 1.68
N ALA A 137 32.23 28.39 0.45
CA ALA A 137 33.49 29.08 0.17
C ALA A 137 33.43 30.56 0.59
N TYR A 138 32.29 31.22 0.37
CA TYR A 138 32.06 32.60 0.80
C TYR A 138 32.08 32.73 2.33
N ARG A 139 31.35 31.85 3.05
CA ARG A 139 31.34 31.81 4.52
C ARG A 139 32.72 31.57 5.12
N GLN A 140 33.49 30.62 4.57
CA GLN A 140 34.85 30.35 5.02
C GLN A 140 35.79 31.55 4.81
N ARG A 141 35.49 32.43 3.84
CA ARG A 141 36.25 33.66 3.62
C ARG A 141 35.85 34.76 4.60
N GLU A 142 34.55 34.91 4.90
CA GLU A 142 34.06 35.83 5.94
C GLU A 142 34.58 35.43 7.34
N ASP A 143 34.56 34.14 7.68
CA ASP A 143 35.06 33.64 8.97
C ASP A 143 36.57 33.90 9.15
N LYS A 144 37.35 33.89 8.06
CA LYS A 144 38.79 34.23 8.07
C LYS A 144 39.05 35.72 8.22
N LEU A 145 38.20 36.57 7.62
CA LEU A 145 38.32 38.03 7.74
C LEU A 145 37.91 38.50 9.14
N ASN A 146 36.85 37.92 9.71
CA ASN A 146 36.41 38.22 11.08
C ASN A 146 37.40 37.71 12.15
N ALA A 147 38.19 36.67 11.87
CA ALA A 147 39.25 36.19 12.76
C ALA A 147 40.56 37.01 12.67
N GLN A 148 40.71 37.86 11.64
CA GLN A 148 41.93 38.63 11.40
C GLN A 148 41.86 40.07 11.96
N GLU A 149 40.70 40.55 12.41
CA GLU A 149 40.57 41.84 13.08
C GLU A 149 41.04 41.86 14.55
N ASP A 150 41.39 40.70 15.14
CA ASP A 150 41.81 40.59 16.56
C ASP A 150 43.31 40.20 16.73
N GLY A 151 44.12 40.32 15.68
CA GLY A 151 45.53 39.92 15.66
C GLY A 151 46.50 41.07 15.46
N VAL A 152 47.01 41.63 16.55
CA VAL A 152 48.04 42.68 16.60
C VAL A 152 49.44 42.11 16.28
N VAL A 153 50.27 42.93 15.63
CA VAL A 153 51.75 42.95 15.40
C VAL A 153 52.45 42.00 14.38
N PRO A 154 53.73 42.23 13.97
CA PRO A 154 54.47 43.45 13.55
C PRO A 154 55.14 43.31 12.15
N ALA A 155 55.37 44.43 11.45
CA ALA A 155 56.33 44.51 10.34
C ALA A 155 57.76 44.73 10.89
N LYS A 156 58.72 43.89 10.47
CA LYS A 156 60.16 44.04 10.78
C LYS A 156 60.92 44.69 9.62
N ASN A 157 61.66 45.72 9.98
CA ASN A 157 62.66 46.46 9.20
C ASN A 157 63.85 45.60 8.78
N PHE A 158 64.48 45.94 7.66
CA PHE A 158 65.93 45.81 7.48
C PHE A 158 66.48 47.03 6.72
N THR A 159 67.26 47.82 7.45
CA THR A 159 68.30 48.73 6.97
C THR A 159 69.63 47.97 6.93
N VAL A 160 70.58 48.36 6.06
CA VAL A 160 72.00 48.63 6.39
C VAL A 160 72.78 49.02 5.13
N SER A 161 73.54 50.11 5.28
CA SER A 161 74.50 50.74 4.37
C SER A 161 75.91 50.12 4.43
N SER A 162 76.74 50.32 3.41
CA SER A 162 78.16 50.74 3.51
C SER A 162 78.74 50.93 2.09
N ALA A 163 79.13 52.13 1.67
CA ALA A 163 80.40 52.82 1.93
C ALA A 163 81.61 52.26 1.13
N ALA A 164 82.21 53.16 0.34
CA ALA A 164 83.43 53.01 -0.46
C ALA A 164 84.70 52.83 0.39
N PRO A 165 85.85 52.54 -0.26
CA PRO A 165 86.99 53.44 -0.04
C PRO A 165 87.80 53.78 -1.31
N ASP A 166 88.34 55.00 -1.27
CA ASP A 166 89.28 55.63 -2.20
C ASP A 166 90.70 55.03 -2.13
N ASN A 167 91.39 55.05 -3.27
CA ASN A 167 92.84 54.83 -3.41
C ASN A 167 93.54 56.15 -3.78
N PRO A 168 94.65 56.53 -3.12
CA PRO A 168 95.55 57.55 -3.66
C PRO A 168 96.97 57.05 -3.94
N SER A 169 97.60 57.79 -4.87
CA SER A 169 99.04 58.08 -5.02
C SER A 169 99.89 57.25 -6.00
N ARG A 170 100.03 57.82 -7.20
CA ARG A 170 100.98 57.52 -8.29
C ARG A 170 102.30 58.32 -8.15
N GLN A 171 103.13 58.05 -7.14
CA GLN A 171 104.41 58.80 -6.95
C GLN A 171 105.63 57.92 -6.63
N SER A 172 105.66 56.67 -7.11
CA SER A 172 106.73 55.71 -6.76
C SER A 172 107.36 54.99 -7.97
N ILE A 173 107.17 55.50 -9.20
CA ILE A 173 107.72 54.87 -10.41
C ILE A 173 108.91 55.67 -10.95
N ASP A 174 108.89 57.00 -10.86
CA ASP A 174 109.95 57.86 -11.41
C ASP A 174 111.26 57.81 -10.59
N SER A 175 111.20 57.45 -9.29
CA SER A 175 112.37 57.25 -8.44
C SER A 175 113.01 55.86 -8.56
N LEU A 176 112.34 54.92 -9.24
CA LEU A 176 112.87 53.58 -9.52
C LEU A 176 113.61 53.52 -10.86
N ILE A 177 113.17 54.31 -11.84
CA ILE A 177 113.78 54.38 -13.18
C ILE A 177 115.20 54.95 -13.12
N GLU A 178 115.44 55.93 -12.24
CA GLU A 178 116.75 56.58 -12.08
C GLU A 178 117.81 55.66 -11.40
N LYS A 179 117.37 54.67 -10.62
CA LYS A 179 118.26 53.67 -9.99
C LYS A 179 118.62 52.49 -10.90
N LEU A 180 117.85 52.25 -11.97
CA LEU A 180 118.13 51.20 -12.94
C LEU A 180 119.13 51.64 -14.02
N GLN A 181 119.20 52.94 -14.31
CA GLN A 181 120.09 53.48 -15.35
C GLN A 181 121.56 53.60 -14.90
N SER A 182 121.85 53.55 -13.59
CA SER A 182 123.21 53.69 -13.03
C SER A 182 123.93 52.37 -12.74
N GLY A 183 123.35 51.21 -13.10
CA GLY A 183 123.91 49.88 -12.84
C GLY A 183 124.47 49.12 -14.06
N VAL A 184 124.45 49.72 -15.26
CA VAL A 184 124.85 49.04 -16.51
C VAL A 184 126.31 49.30 -16.82
N GLN A 185 127.21 48.75 -16.00
CA GLN A 185 128.62 48.63 -16.39
C GLN A 185 129.25 47.39 -15.76
N GLU A 186 129.10 46.23 -16.42
CA GLU A 186 130.06 45.12 -16.32
C GLU A 186 129.81 44.08 -17.43
N GLN A 187 130.47 44.29 -18.56
CA GLN A 187 130.40 43.52 -19.82
C GLN A 187 131.10 42.14 -19.75
N MET A 188 131.20 41.54 -18.55
CA MET A 188 131.72 40.18 -18.31
C MET A 188 130.89 39.37 -17.29
N LYS A 189 129.76 39.91 -16.80
CA LYS A 189 128.76 39.18 -15.99
C LYS A 189 127.51 38.76 -16.77
N ASP A 190 127.41 39.14 -18.04
CA ASP A 190 126.22 38.97 -18.87
C ASP A 190 125.91 37.49 -19.18
N VAL A 191 126.93 36.64 -19.33
CA VAL A 191 126.75 35.19 -19.59
C VAL A 191 126.28 34.44 -18.35
N HIS A 192 126.92 34.64 -17.18
CA HIS A 192 126.47 34.02 -15.93
C HIS A 192 125.13 34.58 -15.44
N MET A 193 124.86 35.87 -15.68
CA MET A 193 123.55 36.45 -15.41
C MET A 193 122.50 35.86 -16.34
N SER A 194 122.81 35.64 -17.62
CA SER A 194 121.92 34.94 -18.58
C SER A 194 121.66 33.49 -18.18
N GLU A 195 122.67 32.71 -17.76
CA GLU A 195 122.47 31.33 -17.27
C GLU A 195 121.57 31.26 -16.03
N ILE A 196 121.74 32.22 -15.10
CA ILE A 196 120.88 32.31 -13.91
C ILE A 196 119.45 32.69 -14.33
N ILE A 197 119.30 33.66 -15.24
CA ILE A 197 118.00 34.05 -15.81
C ILE A 197 117.33 32.86 -16.49
N ASP A 198 118.04 32.09 -17.32
CA ASP A 198 117.53 30.91 -18.01
C ASP A 198 117.03 29.84 -17.02
N VAL A 199 117.75 29.60 -15.91
CA VAL A 199 117.33 28.67 -14.86
C VAL A 199 116.06 29.15 -14.15
N TYR A 200 115.94 30.46 -13.89
CA TYR A 200 114.73 31.02 -13.30
C TYR A 200 113.55 31.03 -14.28
N GLU A 201 113.79 31.33 -15.55
CA GLU A 201 112.80 31.27 -16.61
C GLU A 201 112.28 29.85 -16.79
N GLN A 202 113.16 28.85 -16.86
CA GLN A 202 112.78 27.45 -16.91
C GLN A 202 111.96 27.02 -15.68
N LYS A 203 112.33 27.46 -14.47
CA LYS A 203 111.54 27.21 -13.25
C LYS A 203 110.18 27.90 -13.30
N LEU A 204 110.10 29.14 -13.78
CA LEU A 204 108.85 29.88 -13.93
C LEU A 204 107.95 29.21 -14.96
N SER A 205 108.48 28.78 -16.12
CA SER A 205 107.74 28.02 -17.12
C SER A 205 107.27 26.67 -16.58
N ALA A 206 108.11 25.96 -15.81
CA ALA A 206 107.73 24.70 -15.17
C ALA A 206 106.61 24.92 -14.13
N LEU A 207 106.70 25.98 -13.32
CA LEU A 207 105.66 26.34 -12.35
C LEU A 207 104.36 26.75 -13.05
N ALA A 208 104.42 27.57 -14.10
CA ALA A 208 103.25 27.95 -14.89
C ALA A 208 102.58 26.74 -15.56
N SER A 209 103.36 25.79 -16.09
CA SER A 209 102.82 24.54 -16.64
C SER A 209 102.14 23.66 -15.58
N LYS A 210 102.69 23.64 -14.35
CA LYS A 210 102.12 22.92 -13.21
C LYS A 210 100.85 23.61 -12.70
N GLU A 211 100.84 24.92 -12.65
CA GLU A 211 99.66 25.73 -12.31
C GLU A 211 98.53 25.48 -13.31
N GLY A 212 98.81 25.54 -14.62
CA GLY A 212 97.83 25.20 -15.66
C GLY A 212 97.26 23.79 -15.49
N ARG A 213 98.11 22.77 -15.27
CA ARG A 213 97.64 21.41 -15.00
C ARG A 213 96.80 21.27 -13.72
N LEU A 214 97.14 22.04 -12.68
CA LEU A 214 96.35 22.07 -11.44
C LEU A 214 94.99 22.76 -11.65
N GLN A 215 94.95 23.81 -12.48
CA GLN A 215 93.73 24.48 -12.90
C GLN A 215 92.81 23.49 -13.64
N ASP A 216 93.33 22.78 -14.64
CA ASP A 216 92.58 21.77 -15.41
C ASP A 216 92.01 20.67 -14.50
N LEU A 217 92.81 20.20 -13.54
CA LEU A 217 92.36 19.17 -12.60
C LEU A 217 91.27 19.70 -11.65
N LEU A 218 91.37 20.96 -11.24
CA LEU A 218 90.37 21.62 -10.41
C LEU A 218 89.06 21.79 -11.17
N GLU A 219 89.12 22.23 -12.42
CA GLU A 219 87.95 22.35 -13.31
C GLU A 219 87.31 20.97 -13.56
N ALA A 220 88.10 19.94 -13.85
CA ALA A 220 87.59 18.58 -14.02
C ALA A 220 86.89 18.04 -12.76
N LYS A 221 87.44 18.30 -11.56
CA LYS A 221 86.80 17.94 -10.29
C LYS A 221 85.52 18.72 -10.04
N ALA A 222 85.50 20.02 -10.35
CA ALA A 222 84.30 20.84 -10.22
C ALA A 222 83.18 20.32 -11.14
N LEU A 223 83.50 19.96 -12.38
CA LEU A 223 82.55 19.34 -13.31
C LEU A 223 82.06 17.98 -12.80
N ALA A 224 82.95 17.09 -12.36
CA ALA A 224 82.57 15.79 -11.82
C ALA A 224 81.65 15.91 -10.59
N LEU A 225 81.93 16.88 -9.70
CA LEU A 225 81.11 17.16 -8.53
C LEU A 225 79.72 17.67 -8.94
N SER A 226 79.63 18.60 -9.90
CA SER A 226 78.35 19.07 -10.42
C SER A 226 77.49 17.97 -11.05
N GLN A 227 78.13 17.00 -11.73
CA GLN A 227 77.45 15.83 -12.30
C GLN A 227 76.94 14.88 -11.20
N ALA A 228 77.74 14.64 -10.16
CA ALA A 228 77.33 13.84 -9.02
C ALA A 228 76.13 14.47 -8.30
N ASP A 229 76.15 15.78 -8.06
CA ASP A 229 75.04 16.52 -7.44
C ASP A 229 73.77 16.42 -8.28
N ARG A 230 73.89 16.54 -9.60
CA ARG A 230 72.76 16.35 -10.53
C ARG A 230 72.16 14.95 -10.41
N LEU A 231 72.98 13.90 -10.38
CA LEU A 231 72.51 12.52 -10.22
C LEU A 231 71.82 12.32 -8.87
N ILE A 232 72.41 12.83 -7.78
CA ILE A 232 71.81 12.75 -6.43
C ILE A 232 70.44 13.44 -6.41
N ALA A 233 70.31 14.62 -7.01
CA ALA A 233 69.04 15.33 -7.12
C ALA A 233 68.00 14.51 -7.90
N GLN A 234 68.38 13.91 -9.04
CA GLN A 234 67.51 13.05 -9.83
C GLN A 234 67.02 11.83 -9.04
N TYR A 235 67.92 11.11 -8.36
CA TYR A 235 67.56 9.96 -7.53
C TYR A 235 66.64 10.34 -6.37
N ARG A 236 66.86 11.50 -5.72
CA ARG A 236 65.97 12.00 -4.67
C ARG A 236 64.57 12.29 -5.19
N CYS A 237 64.46 12.95 -6.36
CA CYS A 237 63.18 13.22 -6.99
C CYS A 237 62.45 11.93 -7.38
N GLN A 238 63.14 10.98 -8.02
CA GLN A 238 62.55 9.69 -8.40
C GLN A 238 62.07 8.90 -7.18
N ARG A 239 62.86 8.88 -6.10
CA ARG A 239 62.45 8.24 -4.85
C ARG A 239 61.21 8.90 -4.25
N ALA A 240 61.19 10.24 -4.17
CA ALA A 240 60.03 10.97 -3.66
C ALA A 240 58.76 10.70 -4.49
N GLN A 241 58.89 10.62 -5.81
CA GLN A 241 57.80 10.26 -6.71
C GLN A 241 57.30 8.83 -6.46
N ALA A 242 58.19 7.84 -6.41
CA ALA A 242 57.82 6.45 -6.16
C ALA A 242 57.13 6.28 -4.79
N GLU A 243 57.63 6.97 -3.76
CA GLU A 243 56.98 6.96 -2.44
C GLU A 243 55.59 7.65 -2.47
N ALA A 244 55.40 8.72 -3.25
CA ALA A 244 54.09 9.36 -3.41
C ALA A 244 53.10 8.45 -4.15
N GLU A 245 53.54 7.76 -5.20
CA GLU A 245 52.74 6.77 -5.94
C GLU A 245 52.36 5.58 -5.05
N ALA A 246 53.30 5.05 -4.26
CA ALA A 246 53.02 3.99 -3.29
C ALA A 246 51.98 4.41 -2.25
N ARG A 247 52.07 5.64 -1.71
CA ARG A 247 51.06 6.19 -0.79
C ARG A 247 49.68 6.30 -1.45
N LYS A 248 49.62 6.74 -2.72
CA LYS A 248 48.36 6.84 -3.48
C LYS A 248 47.75 5.46 -3.75
N LEU A 249 48.56 4.46 -4.11
CA LEU A 249 48.07 3.09 -4.30
C LEU A 249 47.58 2.48 -2.99
N ALA A 250 48.27 2.71 -1.87
CA ALA A 250 47.84 2.26 -0.57
C ALA A 250 46.50 2.89 -0.14
N SER A 251 46.29 4.18 -0.38
CA SER A 251 45.00 4.82 -0.10
C SER A 251 43.88 4.26 -0.98
N LEU A 252 44.14 4.04 -2.28
CA LEU A 252 43.17 3.45 -3.18
C LEU A 252 42.78 2.02 -2.76
N LEU A 253 43.76 1.19 -2.38
CA LEU A 253 43.51 -0.16 -1.87
C LEU A 253 42.62 -0.13 -0.63
N LYS A 254 42.95 0.72 0.35
CA LYS A 254 42.14 0.89 1.56
C LYS A 254 40.69 1.31 1.24
N ASP A 255 40.51 2.25 0.32
CA ASP A 255 39.18 2.67 -0.10
C ASP A 255 38.42 1.54 -0.82
N THR A 256 39.10 0.73 -1.63
CA THR A 256 38.47 -0.44 -2.27
C THR A 256 38.10 -1.54 -1.28
N GLU A 257 38.94 -1.79 -0.27
CA GLU A 257 38.64 -2.74 0.80
C GLU A 257 37.44 -2.28 1.61
N LYS A 258 37.39 -0.99 2.00
CA LYS A 258 36.25 -0.42 2.71
C LYS A 258 34.95 -0.54 1.91
N ARG A 259 34.97 -0.20 0.62
CA ARG A 259 33.80 -0.34 -0.27
C ARG A 259 33.35 -1.80 -0.39
N LYS A 260 34.30 -2.74 -0.44
CA LYS A 260 33.98 -4.17 -0.47
C LYS A 260 33.28 -4.60 0.82
N GLU A 261 33.75 -4.16 1.98
CA GLU A 261 33.12 -4.45 3.27
C GLU A 261 31.71 -3.85 3.37
N GLU A 262 31.53 -2.61 2.92
CA GLU A 262 30.22 -1.94 2.85
C GLU A 262 29.24 -2.73 1.96
N LEU A 263 29.64 -3.07 0.74
CA LEU A 263 28.83 -3.87 -0.18
C LEU A 263 28.53 -5.29 0.35
N GLN A 264 29.47 -5.89 1.07
CA GLN A 264 29.26 -7.20 1.70
C GLN A 264 28.24 -7.11 2.85
N ALA A 265 28.26 -6.03 3.63
CA ALA A 265 27.26 -5.78 4.66
C ALA A 265 25.87 -5.56 4.04
N GLU A 266 25.76 -4.71 3.01
CA GLU A 266 24.51 -4.47 2.28
C GLU A 266 23.95 -5.77 1.67
N LEU A 267 24.81 -6.59 1.05
CA LEU A 267 24.40 -7.88 0.50
C LEU A 267 23.87 -8.82 1.60
N SER A 268 24.53 -8.85 2.77
CA SER A 268 24.07 -9.67 3.89
C SER A 268 22.71 -9.21 4.43
N GLU A 269 22.48 -7.90 4.51
CA GLU A 269 21.19 -7.32 4.91
C GLU A 269 20.09 -7.69 3.91
N GLN A 270 20.35 -7.55 2.60
CA GLN A 270 19.41 -7.93 1.56
C GLN A 270 19.08 -9.43 1.57
N VAL A 271 20.06 -10.31 1.83
CA VAL A 271 19.81 -11.75 1.96
C VAL A 271 18.86 -12.03 3.13
N MET A 272 19.09 -11.41 4.29
CA MET A 272 18.21 -11.56 5.45
C MET A 272 16.79 -11.03 5.17
N GLU A 273 16.66 -9.93 4.45
CA GLU A 273 15.36 -9.38 4.04
C GLU A 273 14.62 -10.33 3.09
N VAL A 274 15.32 -10.89 2.09
CA VAL A 274 14.75 -11.88 1.17
C VAL A 274 14.28 -13.13 1.91
N GLU A 275 15.04 -13.63 2.88
CA GLU A 275 14.63 -14.79 3.70
C GLU A 275 13.38 -14.49 4.52
N LYS A 276 13.29 -13.29 5.10
CA LYS A 276 12.09 -12.83 5.82
C LYS A 276 10.87 -12.76 4.89
N LEU A 277 11.00 -12.11 3.73
CA LEU A 277 9.92 -12.01 2.74
C LEU A 277 9.49 -13.39 2.22
N LYS A 278 10.42 -14.33 2.07
CA LYS A 278 10.12 -15.71 1.69
C LYS A 278 9.31 -16.43 2.78
N SER A 279 9.67 -16.26 4.05
CA SER A 279 8.90 -16.78 5.18
C SER A 279 7.49 -16.20 5.20
N ASP A 280 7.36 -14.88 5.06
CA ASP A 280 6.05 -14.19 5.04
C ASP A 280 5.19 -14.67 3.87
N SER A 281 5.77 -14.81 2.68
CA SER A 281 5.11 -15.37 1.49
C SER A 281 4.61 -16.79 1.74
N GLN A 282 5.42 -17.64 2.38
CA GLN A 282 5.02 -19.01 2.73
C GLN A 282 3.87 -19.05 3.74
N GLN A 283 3.87 -18.16 4.74
CA GLN A 283 2.75 -18.04 5.68
C GLN A 283 1.46 -17.58 5.00
N LEU A 284 1.55 -16.61 4.07
CA LEU A 284 0.40 -16.16 3.28
C LEU A 284 -0.15 -17.27 2.39
N LEU A 285 0.71 -18.08 1.76
CA LEU A 285 0.27 -19.26 0.98
C LEU A 285 -0.45 -20.29 1.87
N GLN A 286 0.05 -20.55 3.08
CA GLN A 286 -0.64 -21.41 4.04
C GLN A 286 -2.00 -20.85 4.44
N HIS A 287 -2.10 -19.56 4.74
CA HIS A 287 -3.37 -18.91 5.06
C HIS A 287 -4.37 -18.99 3.89
N ASN A 288 -3.90 -18.73 2.66
CA ASN A 288 -4.73 -18.85 1.46
C ASN A 288 -5.27 -20.27 1.27
N SER A 289 -4.44 -21.29 1.48
CA SER A 289 -4.88 -22.69 1.42
C SER A 289 -5.98 -23.01 2.44
N ARG A 290 -5.88 -22.46 3.67
CA ARG A 290 -6.92 -22.61 4.70
C ARG A 290 -8.22 -21.91 4.31
N LEU A 291 -8.12 -20.70 3.75
CA LEU A 291 -9.30 -19.99 3.23
C LEU A 291 -9.99 -20.78 2.12
N GLN A 292 -9.22 -21.38 1.22
CA GLN A 292 -9.78 -22.21 0.15
C GLN A 292 -10.54 -23.41 0.73
N THR A 293 -9.96 -24.12 1.71
CA THR A 293 -10.66 -25.23 2.39
C THR A 293 -11.96 -24.79 3.03
N VAL A 294 -11.98 -23.65 3.75
CA VAL A 294 -13.20 -23.11 4.36
C VAL A 294 -14.23 -22.71 3.31
N SER A 295 -13.79 -22.14 2.18
CA SER A 295 -14.68 -21.82 1.06
C SER A 295 -15.32 -23.07 0.46
N ASP A 296 -14.55 -24.15 0.27
CA ASP A 296 -15.04 -25.42 -0.25
C ASP A 296 -16.03 -26.08 0.73
N GLU A 297 -15.74 -26.04 2.04
CA GLU A 297 -16.65 -26.49 3.09
C GLU A 297 -17.96 -25.70 3.09
N HIS A 298 -17.90 -24.37 2.95
CA HIS A 298 -19.09 -23.53 2.88
C HIS A 298 -19.94 -23.86 1.64
N GLN A 299 -19.30 -24.08 0.49
CA GLN A 299 -19.98 -24.46 -0.75
C GLN A 299 -20.66 -25.84 -0.61
N ASN A 300 -19.98 -26.80 0.03
CA ASN A 300 -20.55 -28.10 0.35
C ASN A 300 -21.75 -27.99 1.30
N LEU A 301 -21.64 -27.18 2.35
CA LEU A 301 -22.72 -26.93 3.31
C LEU A 301 -23.92 -26.26 2.65
N LYS A 302 -23.68 -25.30 1.74
CA LYS A 302 -24.74 -24.67 0.94
C LYS A 302 -25.45 -25.69 0.05
N SER A 303 -24.72 -26.62 -0.55
CA SER A 303 -25.29 -27.71 -1.35
C SER A 303 -26.18 -28.62 -0.50
N THR A 304 -25.70 -29.06 0.68
CA THR A 304 -26.49 -29.94 1.57
C THR A 304 -27.71 -29.22 2.14
N TYR A 305 -27.59 -27.93 2.49
CA TYR A 305 -28.72 -27.10 2.90
C TYR A 305 -29.80 -27.04 1.81
N ASN A 306 -29.43 -26.75 0.56
CA ASN A 306 -30.37 -26.72 -0.56
C ASN A 306 -31.05 -28.07 -0.79
N GLN A 307 -30.32 -29.18 -0.64
CA GLN A 307 -30.91 -30.52 -0.72
C GLN A 307 -31.94 -30.76 0.39
N LEU A 308 -31.65 -30.34 1.62
CA LEU A 308 -32.57 -30.47 2.75
C LEU A 308 -33.82 -29.58 2.55
N LEU A 309 -33.63 -28.35 2.08
CA LEU A 309 -34.73 -27.43 1.77
C LEU A 309 -35.65 -28.02 0.69
N ASN A 310 -35.10 -28.62 -0.36
CA ASN A 310 -35.89 -29.30 -1.39
C ASN A 310 -36.68 -30.50 -0.83
N ARG A 311 -36.10 -31.27 0.10
CA ARG A 311 -36.83 -32.36 0.78
C ARG A 311 -37.96 -31.81 1.64
N TYR A 312 -37.71 -30.74 2.38
CA TYR A 312 -38.71 -30.07 3.19
C TYR A 312 -39.90 -29.59 2.32
N ASN A 313 -39.63 -28.86 1.23
CA ASN A 313 -40.67 -28.38 0.32
C ASN A 313 -41.51 -29.52 -0.29
N LYS A 314 -40.87 -30.65 -0.63
CA LYS A 314 -41.58 -31.85 -1.09
C LYS A 314 -42.48 -32.44 0.00
N GLY A 315 -41.98 -32.53 1.23
CA GLY A 315 -42.77 -32.98 2.38
C GLY A 315 -43.96 -32.06 2.67
N GLU A 316 -43.77 -30.75 2.56
CA GLU A 316 -44.84 -29.76 2.73
C GLU A 316 -45.92 -29.91 1.64
N SER A 317 -45.54 -30.12 0.37
CA SER A 317 -46.50 -30.39 -0.72
C SER A 317 -47.30 -31.66 -0.45
N MET A 318 -46.64 -32.75 -0.06
CA MET A 318 -47.29 -34.02 0.24
C MET A 318 -48.26 -33.88 1.43
N LEU A 319 -47.91 -33.09 2.44
CA LEU A 319 -48.79 -32.82 3.58
C LEU A 319 -50.05 -32.05 3.16
N LYS A 320 -49.92 -31.05 2.27
CA LYS A 320 -51.06 -30.32 1.70
C LYS A 320 -51.97 -31.24 0.88
N GLU A 321 -51.39 -32.12 0.05
CA GLU A 321 -52.14 -33.12 -0.72
C GLU A 321 -52.90 -34.09 0.21
N LEU A 322 -52.24 -34.58 1.27
CA LEU A 322 -52.87 -35.47 2.24
C LEU A 322 -54.01 -34.78 3.00
N GLN A 323 -53.83 -33.50 3.36
CA GLN A 323 -54.86 -32.69 3.99
C GLN A 323 -56.07 -32.52 3.06
N ALA A 324 -55.86 -32.26 1.77
CA ALA A 324 -56.92 -32.18 0.77
C ALA A 324 -57.67 -33.52 0.61
N ALA A 325 -56.93 -34.64 0.58
CA ALA A 325 -57.51 -35.98 0.54
C ALA A 325 -58.35 -36.28 1.79
N HIS A 326 -57.87 -35.90 2.98
CA HIS A 326 -58.63 -36.05 4.22
C HIS A 326 -59.95 -35.25 4.18
N ILE A 327 -59.91 -34.00 3.74
CA ILE A 327 -61.11 -33.16 3.59
C ILE A 327 -62.11 -33.83 2.63
N SER A 328 -61.64 -34.30 1.47
CA SER A 328 -62.49 -34.99 0.48
C SER A 328 -63.10 -36.28 1.03
N LEU A 329 -62.31 -37.11 1.70
CA LEU A 329 -62.79 -38.35 2.32
C LEU A 329 -63.80 -38.07 3.44
N THR A 330 -63.58 -37.03 4.23
CA THR A 330 -64.54 -36.59 5.27
C THR A 330 -65.88 -36.18 4.65
N GLN A 331 -65.86 -35.40 3.56
CA GLN A 331 -67.07 -35.04 2.82
C GLN A 331 -67.79 -36.27 2.25
N GLN A 332 -67.03 -37.24 1.72
CA GLN A 332 -67.59 -38.49 1.22
C GLN A 332 -68.22 -39.32 2.35
N ALA A 333 -67.59 -39.38 3.52
CA ALA A 333 -68.14 -40.06 4.69
C ALA A 333 -69.44 -39.40 5.18
N GLU A 334 -69.53 -38.07 5.18
CA GLU A 334 -70.75 -37.33 5.53
C GLU A 334 -71.89 -37.56 4.53
N THR A 335 -71.60 -37.59 3.24
CA THR A 335 -72.62 -37.88 2.20
C THR A 335 -73.13 -39.31 2.31
N LEU A 336 -72.25 -40.29 2.52
CA LEU A 336 -72.64 -41.67 2.80
C LEU A 336 -73.49 -41.78 4.07
N LYS A 337 -73.11 -41.08 5.14
CA LYS A 337 -73.90 -41.06 6.39
C LYS A 337 -75.32 -40.54 6.15
N LYS A 338 -75.48 -39.41 5.44
CA LYS A 338 -76.79 -38.85 5.08
C LYS A 338 -77.60 -39.80 4.21
N SER A 339 -76.98 -40.45 3.22
CA SER A 339 -77.65 -41.44 2.39
C SER A 339 -78.12 -42.64 3.21
N ASN A 340 -77.32 -43.11 4.16
CA ASN A 340 -77.65 -44.24 5.01
C ASN A 340 -78.79 -43.89 5.98
N GLU A 341 -78.79 -42.68 6.54
CA GLU A 341 -79.92 -42.14 7.33
C GLU A 341 -81.20 -42.05 6.48
N GLY A 342 -81.11 -41.59 5.23
CA GLY A 342 -82.25 -41.55 4.30
C GLY A 342 -82.79 -42.95 3.97
N LEU A 343 -81.91 -43.92 3.74
CA LEU A 343 -82.30 -45.32 3.51
C LEU A 343 -82.97 -45.94 4.74
N LYS A 344 -82.48 -45.65 5.96
CA LYS A 344 -83.13 -46.09 7.20
C LYS A 344 -84.55 -45.53 7.33
N LEU A 345 -84.73 -44.23 7.10
CA LEU A 345 -86.07 -43.61 7.12
C LEU A 345 -87.01 -44.24 6.07
N GLN A 346 -86.50 -44.54 4.88
CA GLN A 346 -87.28 -45.21 3.83
C GLN A 346 -87.64 -46.65 4.25
N GLN A 347 -86.72 -47.39 4.86
CA GLN A 347 -86.95 -48.72 5.38
C GLN A 347 -88.01 -48.71 6.49
N GLU A 348 -87.93 -47.78 7.46
CA GLU A 348 -88.91 -47.62 8.53
C GLU A 348 -90.31 -47.32 7.96
N ARG A 349 -90.40 -46.43 6.96
CA ARG A 349 -91.65 -46.11 6.28
C ARG A 349 -92.26 -47.33 5.58
N LEU A 350 -91.46 -48.05 4.78
CA LEU A 350 -91.92 -49.25 4.09
C LEU A 350 -92.34 -50.35 5.07
N SER A 351 -91.61 -50.51 6.18
CA SER A 351 -91.97 -51.44 7.26
C SER A 351 -93.33 -51.08 7.88
N SER A 352 -93.58 -49.79 8.14
CA SER A 352 -94.87 -49.33 8.68
C SER A 352 -96.02 -49.52 7.68
N GLU A 353 -95.79 -49.21 6.40
CA GLU A 353 -96.77 -49.44 5.34
C GLU A 353 -97.08 -50.94 5.18
N LEU A 354 -96.07 -51.79 5.29
CA LEU A 354 -96.21 -53.25 5.22
C LEU A 354 -97.00 -53.78 6.41
N GLN A 355 -96.70 -53.32 7.63
CA GLN A 355 -97.48 -53.65 8.83
C GLN A 355 -98.95 -53.23 8.70
N GLN A 356 -99.24 -52.03 8.19
CA GLN A 356 -100.63 -51.61 7.94
C GLN A 356 -101.33 -52.49 6.91
N LYS A 357 -100.60 -52.99 5.89
CA LYS A 357 -101.14 -53.91 4.89
C LYS A 357 -101.39 -55.29 5.50
N GLU A 358 -100.49 -55.80 6.33
CA GLU A 358 -100.67 -57.04 7.09
C GLU A 358 -101.89 -56.95 8.03
N GLU A 359 -102.05 -55.86 8.77
CA GLU A 359 -103.22 -55.61 9.63
C GLU A 359 -104.52 -55.59 8.81
N LYS A 360 -104.52 -54.95 7.63
CA LYS A 360 -105.67 -54.95 6.71
C LYS A 360 -105.98 -56.35 6.16
N ILE A 361 -104.95 -57.12 5.80
CA ILE A 361 -105.12 -58.50 5.33
C ILE A 361 -105.73 -59.34 6.45
N SER A 362 -105.17 -59.29 7.66
CA SER A 362 -105.68 -60.01 8.82
C SER A 362 -107.14 -59.63 9.15
N GLY A 363 -107.49 -58.34 9.05
CA GLY A 363 -108.87 -57.87 9.18
C GLY A 363 -109.79 -58.45 8.10
N MET A 364 -109.39 -58.41 6.82
CA MET A 364 -110.15 -59.02 5.73
C MET A 364 -110.28 -60.54 5.87
N GLU A 365 -109.25 -61.23 6.37
CA GLU A 365 -109.29 -62.67 6.67
C GLU A 365 -110.30 -62.98 7.78
N ALA A 366 -110.35 -62.17 8.84
CA ALA A 366 -111.33 -62.28 9.91
C ALA A 366 -112.76 -62.04 9.40
N ASP A 367 -112.98 -60.98 8.61
CA ASP A 367 -114.28 -60.71 7.98
C ASP A 367 -114.71 -61.86 7.07
N LEU A 368 -113.79 -62.39 6.24
CA LEU A 368 -114.06 -63.55 5.39
C LEU A 368 -114.41 -64.79 6.22
N GLN A 369 -113.77 -64.99 7.35
CA GLN A 369 -114.08 -66.09 8.25
C GLN A 369 -115.47 -65.94 8.87
N GLU A 370 -115.82 -64.76 9.39
CA GLU A 370 -117.17 -64.46 9.92
C GLU A 370 -118.24 -64.69 8.84
N LYS A 371 -118.00 -64.25 7.60
CA LYS A 371 -118.91 -64.50 6.47
C LYS A 371 -119.03 -65.99 6.15
N ARG A 372 -117.95 -66.76 6.21
CA ARG A 372 -118.00 -68.23 6.05
C ARG A 372 -118.84 -68.88 7.14
N ASP A 373 -118.65 -68.48 8.39
CA ASP A 373 -119.41 -69.01 9.53
C ASP A 373 -120.90 -68.67 9.38
N THR A 374 -121.22 -67.43 8.99
CA THR A 374 -122.60 -67.01 8.69
C THR A 374 -123.21 -67.83 7.53
N ILE A 375 -122.44 -68.08 6.47
CA ILE A 375 -122.89 -68.93 5.36
C ILE A 375 -123.14 -70.36 5.84
N ALA A 376 -122.27 -70.90 6.70
CA ALA A 376 -122.46 -72.23 7.28
C ALA A 376 -123.74 -72.29 8.14
N ASP A 377 -124.00 -71.26 8.97
CA ASP A 377 -125.22 -71.15 9.75
C ASP A 377 -126.48 -71.08 8.86
N LEU A 378 -126.43 -70.27 7.79
CA LEU A 378 -127.51 -70.17 6.81
C LEU A 378 -127.72 -71.48 6.06
N GLN A 379 -126.65 -72.19 5.67
CA GLN A 379 -126.73 -73.51 5.06
C GLN A 379 -127.38 -74.53 6.00
N ALA A 380 -127.07 -74.48 7.30
CA ALA A 380 -127.71 -75.33 8.30
C ALA A 380 -129.19 -74.98 8.51
N GLU A 381 -129.56 -73.70 8.48
CA GLU A 381 -130.97 -73.25 8.51
C GLU A 381 -131.74 -73.73 7.27
N VAL A 382 -131.14 -73.59 6.08
CA VAL A 382 -131.75 -74.11 4.83
C VAL A 382 -131.94 -75.62 4.92
N GLY A 383 -130.93 -76.37 5.40
CA GLY A 383 -131.07 -77.81 5.63
C GLY A 383 -132.21 -78.15 6.61
N ARG A 384 -132.37 -77.39 7.70
CA ARG A 384 -133.51 -77.54 8.61
C ARG A 384 -134.84 -77.23 7.94
N GLN A 385 -134.91 -76.20 7.10
CA GLN A 385 -136.13 -75.89 6.36
C GLN A 385 -136.45 -76.94 5.29
N GLU A 386 -135.44 -77.52 4.65
CA GLU A 386 -135.59 -78.64 3.73
C GLU A 386 -136.08 -79.89 4.45
N GLU A 387 -135.55 -80.20 5.65
CA GLU A 387 -136.09 -81.26 6.52
C GLU A 387 -137.53 -80.98 6.92
N GLN A 388 -137.86 -79.75 7.34
CA GLN A 388 -139.22 -79.35 7.69
C GLN A 388 -140.18 -79.41 6.50
N ALA A 389 -139.71 -79.06 5.31
CA ALA A 389 -140.45 -79.19 4.06
C ALA A 389 -140.66 -80.67 3.69
N GLY A 390 -139.65 -81.52 3.90
CA GLY A 390 -139.74 -82.98 3.74
C GLY A 390 -140.75 -83.60 4.71
N GLU A 391 -140.73 -83.20 5.99
CA GLU A 391 -141.73 -83.61 6.99
C GLU A 391 -143.14 -83.12 6.62
N MET A 392 -143.26 -81.90 6.11
CA MET A 392 -144.53 -81.38 5.60
C MET A 392 -145.00 -82.13 4.35
N GLU A 393 -144.10 -82.51 3.43
CA GLU A 393 -144.43 -83.35 2.28
C GLU A 393 -144.84 -84.77 2.69
N GLU A 394 -144.19 -85.37 3.69
CA GLU A 394 -144.61 -86.64 4.27
C GLU A 394 -145.99 -86.53 4.92
N ASN A 395 -146.25 -85.45 5.67
CA ASN A 395 -147.56 -85.15 6.24
C ASN A 395 -148.64 -84.93 5.16
N ILE A 396 -148.31 -84.27 4.05
CA ILE A 396 -149.20 -84.14 2.91
C ILE A 396 -149.47 -85.51 2.26
N ASN A 397 -148.46 -86.37 2.16
CA ASN A 397 -148.61 -87.70 1.60
C ASN A 397 -149.41 -88.65 2.50
N THR A 398 -149.28 -88.56 3.82
CA THR A 398 -150.14 -89.31 4.76
C THR A 398 -151.58 -88.82 4.68
N LEU A 399 -151.81 -87.51 4.67
CA LEU A 399 -153.15 -86.93 4.47
C LEU A 399 -153.76 -87.33 3.12
N ARG A 400 -152.97 -87.40 2.03
CA ARG A 400 -153.42 -87.95 0.73
C ARG A 400 -153.80 -89.42 0.82
N LYS A 401 -153.04 -90.24 1.58
CA LYS A 401 -153.37 -91.66 1.82
C LYS A 401 -154.62 -91.83 2.68
N GLU A 402 -154.87 -90.95 3.65
CA GLU A 402 -156.10 -90.94 4.46
C GLU A 402 -157.31 -90.47 3.67
N LEU A 403 -157.14 -89.47 2.77
CA LEU A 403 -158.17 -89.04 1.84
C LEU A 403 -158.57 -90.19 0.90
N ALA A 404 -157.60 -90.93 0.35
CA ALA A 404 -157.89 -92.11 -0.47
C ALA A 404 -158.64 -93.22 0.30
N ARG A 405 -158.35 -93.42 1.59
CA ARG A 405 -159.09 -94.38 2.44
C ARG A 405 -160.51 -93.93 2.73
N THR A 406 -160.74 -92.63 2.96
CA THR A 406 -162.08 -92.08 3.23
C THR A 406 -162.96 -92.04 1.98
N GLU A 407 -162.39 -91.83 0.80
CA GLU A 407 -163.11 -91.94 -0.48
C GLU A 407 -163.48 -93.39 -0.82
N GLN A 408 -162.62 -94.36 -0.51
CA GLN A 408 -162.92 -95.78 -0.71
C GLN A 408 -164.01 -96.29 0.25
N ALA A 409 -163.97 -95.88 1.52
CA ALA A 409 -165.01 -96.22 2.50
C ALA A 409 -166.38 -95.64 2.14
N ARG A 410 -166.43 -94.52 1.41
CA ARG A 410 -167.69 -93.90 0.98
C ARG A 410 -168.33 -94.59 -0.24
N LYS A 411 -167.53 -95.24 -1.09
CA LYS A 411 -168.06 -96.01 -2.24
C LYS A 411 -168.73 -97.32 -1.81
N ASP A 412 -168.28 -97.94 -0.72
CA ASP A 412 -168.78 -99.26 -0.31
C ASP A 412 -170.08 -99.23 0.52
N ALA A 413 -170.52 -98.06 1.00
CA ALA A 413 -171.77 -97.91 1.75
C ALA A 413 -173.00 -97.61 0.86
N SER A 414 -172.83 -97.48 -0.47
CA SER A 414 -173.92 -97.12 -1.40
C SER A 414 -174.71 -98.32 -1.96
N ILE A 415 -174.47 -99.56 -1.48
CA ILE A 415 -175.24 -100.75 -1.87
C ILE A 415 -175.53 -101.62 -0.63
N LYS A 416 -176.49 -101.18 0.19
CA LYS A 416 -177.59 -102.01 0.73
C LYS A 416 -178.57 -101.18 1.55
#